data_AF-A0A356SZR6-F1
#
_entry.id   AF-A0A356SZR6-F1
#
_cell.length_a   1.000
_cell.length_b   1.000
_cell.length_c   1.000
_cell.angle_alpha   90.00
_cell.angle_beta   90.00
_cell.angle_gamma   90.00
#
_symmetry.space_group_name_H-M   'P 1'
#
loop_
_entity.id
_entity.type
_entity.pdbx_description
1 polymer ?
#
loop_
_entity_poly.entity_id
_entity_poly.type
_entity_poly.pdbx_seq_one_letter_code
_entity_poly.pdbx_strand_id
1 'polypeptide(L)'
;MLAVLVTPALLMWAWSRPMAVAPREMPPLSLSPTAVSACLAEEARLAATAPEGEDATARARRFAELNQSELDARDTPGQAAERRRRLLAATNALIREHGEEVLGPMRASDLRDLEPALRGRPSQERAVEVLGGFLRMMERYGMMADGRQRAPAFVVRATWLARWNAMHGRPLTEGFAPIDLQAYWGWLALGAENAPAERRLEALENYAAAGGRGADEARGVLLLEAGLREEAREAFLAGYEASPSFRLRNHLLAATEDPR
;
A
#
# COMPACT_ATOMS: atom_id res chain seq x y z
N MET A 1 -6.15 19.35 -55.10
CA MET A 1 -6.25 19.07 -53.65
C MET A 1 -7.19 17.89 -53.47
N LEU A 2 -6.67 16.69 -53.23
CA LEU A 2 -7.49 15.52 -52.89
C LEU A 2 -7.87 15.63 -51.41
N ALA A 3 -9.14 15.94 -51.14
CA ALA A 3 -9.67 15.86 -49.78
C ALA A 3 -9.85 14.37 -49.43
N VAL A 4 -9.04 13.86 -48.51
CA VAL A 4 -9.21 12.51 -47.97
C VAL A 4 -10.43 12.54 -47.06
N LEU A 5 -11.60 12.18 -47.62
CA LEU A 5 -12.77 11.77 -46.85
C LEU A 5 -12.45 10.40 -46.25
N VAL A 6 -11.71 10.37 -45.13
CA VAL A 6 -11.68 9.17 -44.29
C VAL A 6 -13.07 9.04 -43.70
N THR A 7 -13.87 8.13 -44.25
CA THR A 7 -15.20 7.83 -43.71
C THR A 7 -15.03 7.37 -42.26
N PRO A 8 -15.93 7.75 -41.33
CA PRO A 8 -15.92 7.27 -39.95
C PRO A 8 -15.83 5.74 -39.84
N ALA A 9 -16.32 5.02 -40.85
CA ALA A 9 -16.22 3.57 -40.97
C ALA A 9 -14.78 3.05 -41.12
N LEU A 10 -13.90 3.75 -41.85
CA LEU A 10 -12.47 3.41 -41.98
C LEU A 10 -11.71 3.67 -40.68
N LEU A 11 -12.05 4.74 -39.96
CA LEU A 11 -11.51 5.02 -38.63
C LEU A 11 -11.99 3.98 -37.61
N MET A 12 -13.29 3.65 -37.58
CA MET A 12 -13.82 2.59 -36.72
C MET A 12 -13.23 1.22 -37.07
N TRP A 13 -13.04 0.91 -38.35
CA TRP A 13 -12.40 -0.34 -38.78
C TRP A 13 -10.93 -0.40 -38.33
N ALA A 14 -10.16 0.66 -38.55
CA ALA A 14 -8.77 0.74 -38.12
C ALA A 14 -8.63 0.68 -36.59
N TRP A 15 -9.54 1.31 -35.84
CA TRP A 15 -9.55 1.29 -34.37
C TRP A 15 -10.07 -0.04 -33.79
N SER A 16 -10.88 -0.78 -34.56
CA SER A 16 -11.37 -2.10 -34.15
C SER A 16 -10.31 -3.19 -34.28
N ARG A 17 -9.30 -2.99 -35.13
CA ARG A 17 -8.22 -3.96 -35.34
C ARG A 17 -7.38 -4.11 -34.05
N PRO A 18 -7.19 -5.34 -33.58
CA PRO A 18 -6.26 -5.58 -32.48
C PRO A 18 -4.85 -5.12 -32.89
N MET A 19 -4.16 -4.43 -31.99
CA MET A 19 -2.78 -4.03 -32.18
C MET A 19 -1.97 -4.59 -31.02
N ALA A 20 -0.85 -5.25 -31.30
CA ALA A 20 0.10 -5.61 -30.28
C ALA A 20 0.65 -4.32 -29.65
N VAL A 21 0.38 -4.14 -28.35
CA VAL A 21 0.91 -3.04 -27.56
C VAL A 21 1.50 -3.61 -26.30
N ALA A 22 2.83 -3.60 -26.21
CA ALA A 22 3.52 -3.97 -24.98
C ALA A 22 3.10 -3.02 -23.85
N PRO A 23 2.85 -3.54 -22.63
CA PRO A 23 2.53 -2.70 -21.49
C PRO A 23 3.70 -1.75 -21.19
N ARG A 24 3.37 -0.49 -20.93
CA ARG A 24 4.34 0.55 -20.53
C ARG A 24 4.17 1.00 -19.09
N GLU A 25 3.09 0.58 -18.46
CA GLU A 25 2.68 0.98 -17.12
C GLU A 25 1.90 -0.16 -16.47
N MET A 26 1.99 -0.24 -15.14
CA MET A 26 1.13 -1.11 -14.35
C MET A 26 -0.33 -0.64 -14.45
N PRO A 27 -1.32 -1.55 -14.29
CA PRO A 27 -2.69 -1.12 -14.08
C PRO A 27 -2.78 -0.23 -12.83
N PRO A 28 -3.67 0.78 -12.82
CA PRO A 28 -3.80 1.68 -11.68
C PRO A 28 -4.36 0.94 -10.46
N LEU A 29 -3.83 1.24 -9.28
CA LEU A 29 -4.40 0.80 -8.02
C LEU A 29 -5.79 1.42 -7.85
N SER A 30 -6.83 0.59 -7.90
CA SER A 30 -8.22 1.01 -7.70
C SER A 30 -8.74 0.52 -6.35
N LEU A 31 -9.23 1.45 -5.54
CA LEU A 31 -9.85 1.19 -4.25
C LEU A 31 -11.31 1.63 -4.30
N SER A 32 -12.23 0.81 -3.77
CA SER A 32 -13.65 1.16 -3.72
C SER A 32 -13.88 2.36 -2.80
N PRO A 33 -14.46 3.48 -3.28
CA PRO A 33 -14.73 4.64 -2.43
C PRO A 33 -15.65 4.30 -1.25
N THR A 34 -16.65 3.43 -1.46
CA THR A 34 -17.58 3.02 -0.40
C THR A 34 -16.90 2.17 0.67
N ALA A 35 -16.00 1.26 0.28
CA ALA A 35 -15.23 0.46 1.22
C ALA A 35 -14.23 1.31 2.01
N VAL A 36 -13.57 2.27 1.34
CA VAL A 36 -12.68 3.24 1.98
C VAL A 36 -13.46 4.06 3.02
N SER A 37 -14.60 4.65 2.66
CA SER A 37 -15.41 5.43 3.59
C SER A 37 -15.90 4.60 4.78
N ALA A 38 -16.35 3.36 4.56
CA ALA A 38 -16.77 2.47 5.64
C ALA A 38 -15.61 2.15 6.61
N CYS A 39 -14.42 1.88 6.06
CA CYS A 39 -13.22 1.62 6.86
C CYS A 39 -12.82 2.83 7.71
N LEU A 40 -12.85 4.04 7.14
CA LEU A 40 -12.54 5.27 7.87
C LEU A 40 -13.56 5.56 8.97
N ALA A 41 -14.85 5.28 8.73
CA ALA A 41 -15.90 5.45 9.73
C ALA A 41 -15.74 4.47 10.91
N GLU A 42 -15.45 3.20 10.61
CA GLU A 42 -15.20 2.18 11.64
C GLU A 42 -13.97 2.51 12.47
N GLU A 43 -12.91 2.99 11.82
CA GLU A 43 -11.71 3.42 12.53
C GLU A 43 -11.95 4.62 13.44
N ALA A 44 -12.71 5.62 12.98
CA ALA A 44 -13.11 6.75 13.83
C ALA A 44 -13.93 6.27 15.05
N ARG A 45 -14.80 5.28 14.86
CA ARG A 45 -15.56 4.64 15.94
C ARG A 45 -14.65 3.93 16.94
N LEU A 46 -13.68 3.14 16.48
CA LEU A 46 -12.70 2.46 17.33
C LEU A 46 -11.83 3.45 18.10
N ALA A 47 -11.37 4.52 17.45
CA ALA A 47 -10.56 5.54 18.10
C ALA A 47 -11.29 6.25 19.25
N ALA A 48 -12.62 6.34 19.18
CA ALA A 48 -13.46 6.91 20.25
C ALA A 48 -13.61 5.99 21.47
N THR A 49 -13.24 4.70 21.35
CA THR A 49 -13.27 3.71 22.45
C THR A 49 -11.87 3.33 22.92
N ALA A 50 -10.85 4.13 22.61
CA ALA A 50 -9.48 3.87 23.02
C ALA A 50 -9.34 3.95 24.55
N PRO A 51 -8.46 3.12 25.17
CA PRO A 51 -8.24 3.19 26.59
C PRO A 51 -7.68 4.55 27.00
N GLU A 52 -8.16 5.08 28.11
CA GLU A 52 -7.71 6.34 28.71
C GLU A 52 -7.05 6.09 30.07
N GLY A 53 -6.35 7.08 30.61
CA GLY A 53 -5.66 7.00 31.89
C GLY A 53 -4.14 7.01 31.82
N GLU A 54 -3.50 6.75 32.96
CA GLU A 54 -2.05 6.85 33.12
C GLU A 54 -1.31 5.81 32.28
N ASP A 55 -1.75 4.56 32.29
CA ASP A 55 -1.10 3.47 31.53
C ASP A 55 -1.23 3.67 30.01
N ALA A 56 -2.38 4.14 29.54
CA ALA A 56 -2.59 4.48 28.13
C ALA A 56 -1.67 5.62 27.68
N THR A 57 -1.54 6.64 28.53
CA THR A 57 -0.66 7.80 28.30
C THR A 57 0.82 7.40 28.34
N ALA A 58 1.20 6.55 29.30
CA ALA A 58 2.56 6.01 29.41
C ALA A 58 2.92 5.20 28.17
N ARG A 59 2.02 4.35 27.67
CA ARG A 59 2.20 3.59 26.43
C ARG A 59 2.37 4.50 25.22
N ALA A 60 1.51 5.52 25.05
CA ALA A 60 1.61 6.48 23.95
C ALA A 60 2.96 7.24 23.98
N ARG A 61 3.44 7.61 25.17
CA ARG A 61 4.77 8.20 25.34
C ARG A 61 5.89 7.24 24.92
N ARG A 62 5.82 5.95 25.28
CA ARG A 62 6.83 4.96 24.84
C ARG A 62 6.82 4.77 23.31
N PHE A 63 5.65 4.85 22.69
CA PHE A 63 5.53 4.79 21.24
C PHE A 63 6.21 5.99 20.58
N ALA A 64 5.98 7.21 21.09
CA ALA A 64 6.65 8.42 20.64
C ALA A 64 8.18 8.38 20.85
N GLU A 65 8.65 7.91 22.01
CA GLU A 65 10.08 7.73 22.31
C GLU A 65 10.74 6.77 21.30
N LEU A 66 10.04 5.68 20.92
CA LEU A 66 10.54 4.75 19.91
C LEU A 66 10.57 5.40 18.51
N ASN A 67 9.51 6.11 18.10
CA ASN A 67 9.47 6.85 16.84
C ASN A 67 10.64 7.84 16.72
N GLN A 68 10.88 8.66 17.75
CA GLN A 68 11.99 9.61 17.79
C GLN A 68 13.34 8.91 17.65
N SER A 69 13.54 7.78 18.34
CA SER A 69 14.81 7.07 18.33
C SER A 69 15.20 6.53 16.96
N GLU A 70 14.24 6.23 16.08
CA GLU A 70 14.55 5.81 14.71
C GLU A 70 15.32 6.89 13.93
N LEU A 71 15.28 8.16 14.34
CA LEU A 71 16.01 9.25 13.71
C LEU A 71 17.40 9.49 14.31
N ASP A 72 17.71 8.95 15.50
CA ASP A 72 19.00 9.19 16.15
C ASP A 72 20.06 8.21 15.63
N ALA A 73 20.96 8.71 14.78
CA ALA A 73 22.05 7.93 14.20
C ALA A 73 23.07 7.40 15.23
N ARG A 74 23.02 7.87 16.48
CA ARG A 74 23.91 7.43 17.57
C ARG A 74 23.32 6.28 18.38
N ASP A 75 22.07 5.91 18.13
CA ASP A 75 21.39 4.89 18.90
C ASP A 75 21.97 3.50 18.59
N THR A 76 22.38 2.79 19.64
CA THR A 76 22.91 1.43 19.48
C THR A 76 21.77 0.43 19.29
N PRO A 77 22.02 -0.72 18.62
CA PRO A 77 21.01 -1.78 18.49
C PRO A 77 20.41 -2.23 19.83
N GLY A 78 21.21 -2.23 20.91
CA GLY A 78 20.76 -2.57 22.26
C GLY A 78 19.77 -1.55 22.85
N GLN A 79 19.99 -0.25 22.60
CA GLN A 79 19.08 0.81 23.05
C GLN A 79 17.75 0.79 22.30
N ALA A 80 17.79 0.59 20.98
CA ALA A 80 16.58 0.42 20.17
C ALA A 80 15.76 -0.80 20.62
N ALA A 81 16.42 -1.94 20.87
CA ALA A 81 15.77 -3.14 21.39
C ALA A 81 15.14 -2.91 22.76
N GLU A 82 15.81 -2.18 23.65
CA GLU A 82 15.29 -1.85 24.97
C GLU A 82 14.06 -0.94 24.92
N ARG A 83 14.05 0.10 24.07
CA ARG A 83 12.84 0.94 23.88
C ARG A 83 11.67 0.11 23.33
N ARG A 84 11.93 -0.77 22.36
CA ARG A 84 10.91 -1.68 21.83
C ARG A 84 10.38 -2.60 22.93
N ARG A 85 11.23 -3.19 23.77
CA ARG A 85 10.78 -4.00 24.92
C ARG A 85 9.86 -3.23 25.86
N ARG A 86 10.17 -1.97 26.17
CA ARG A 86 9.32 -1.12 27.03
C ARG A 86 7.97 -0.82 26.40
N LEU A 87 7.93 -0.53 25.09
CA LEU A 87 6.67 -0.37 24.37
C LEU A 87 5.83 -1.65 24.45
N LEU A 88 6.42 -2.80 24.13
CA LEU A 88 5.72 -4.10 24.21
C LEU A 88 5.20 -4.41 25.61
N ALA A 89 5.98 -4.11 26.65
CA ALA A 89 5.56 -4.31 28.03
C ALA A 89 4.35 -3.43 28.41
N ALA A 90 4.36 -2.15 28.00
CA ALA A 90 3.25 -1.23 28.23
C ALA A 90 2.00 -1.63 27.45
N THR A 91 2.14 -2.05 26.19
CA THR A 91 1.03 -2.59 25.39
C THR A 91 0.45 -3.86 26.00
N ASN A 92 1.29 -4.79 26.44
CA ASN A 92 0.83 -6.02 27.09
C ASN A 92 0.16 -5.77 28.45
N ALA A 93 0.49 -4.68 29.14
CA ALA A 93 -0.24 -4.28 30.35
C ALA A 93 -1.69 -3.92 30.02
N LEU A 94 -1.89 -3.07 29.01
CA LEU A 94 -3.24 -2.70 28.54
C LEU A 94 -4.03 -3.91 28.02
N ILE A 95 -3.37 -4.85 27.33
CA ILE A 95 -4.03 -6.11 26.90
C ILE A 95 -4.47 -6.95 28.11
N ARG A 96 -3.66 -7.04 29.16
CA ARG A 96 -4.05 -7.80 30.38
C ARG A 96 -5.24 -7.17 31.10
N GLU A 97 -5.36 -5.85 31.06
CA GLU A 97 -6.43 -5.11 31.71
C GLU A 97 -7.73 -5.12 30.89
N HIS A 98 -7.64 -4.94 29.57
CA HIS A 98 -8.78 -4.67 28.69
C HIS A 98 -9.06 -5.77 27.65
N GLY A 99 -8.28 -6.85 27.62
CA GLY A 99 -8.38 -7.89 26.58
C GLY A 99 -7.61 -7.55 25.31
N GLU A 100 -7.54 -8.50 24.36
CA GLU A 100 -6.83 -8.30 23.08
C GLU A 100 -7.54 -7.31 22.16
N GLU A 101 -8.86 -7.17 22.30
CA GLU A 101 -9.70 -6.25 21.54
C GLU A 101 -9.27 -4.78 21.66
N VAL A 102 -8.55 -4.42 22.73
CA VAL A 102 -8.03 -3.06 22.98
C VAL A 102 -7.05 -2.58 21.90
N LEU A 103 -6.43 -3.53 21.17
CA LEU A 103 -5.47 -3.22 20.11
C LEU A 103 -6.09 -2.39 18.98
N GLY A 104 -7.33 -2.70 18.59
CA GLY A 104 -8.04 -1.98 17.54
C GLY A 104 -8.24 -0.50 17.89
N PRO A 105 -8.90 -0.19 19.02
CA PRO A 105 -9.04 1.18 19.53
C PRO A 105 -7.71 1.91 19.76
N MET A 106 -6.69 1.24 20.31
CA MET A 106 -5.37 1.85 20.50
C MET A 106 -4.74 2.28 19.17
N ARG A 107 -4.70 1.37 18.19
CA ARG A 107 -4.12 1.63 16.87
C ARG A 107 -4.89 2.73 16.12
N ALA A 108 -6.21 2.68 16.17
CA ALA A 108 -7.08 3.70 15.58
C ALA A 108 -6.84 5.07 16.23
N SER A 109 -6.66 5.13 17.56
CA SER A 109 -6.35 6.37 18.26
C SER A 109 -5.01 6.95 17.84
N ASP A 110 -3.94 6.15 17.79
CA ASP A 110 -2.61 6.64 17.41
C ASP A 110 -2.58 7.09 15.94
N LEU A 111 -3.35 6.44 15.06
CA LEU A 111 -3.43 6.80 13.65
C LEU A 111 -4.05 8.19 13.43
N ARG A 112 -4.94 8.66 14.32
CA ARG A 112 -5.56 10.01 14.19
C ARG A 112 -4.52 11.12 14.04
N ASP A 113 -3.34 10.93 14.61
CA ASP A 113 -2.25 11.92 14.56
C ASP A 113 -1.45 11.89 13.25
N LEU A 114 -1.60 10.86 12.41
CA LEU A 114 -0.84 10.70 11.17
C LEU A 114 -1.03 11.86 10.19
N GLU A 115 -2.27 12.17 9.84
CA GLU A 115 -2.56 13.18 8.82
C GLU A 115 -2.14 14.60 9.26
N PRO A 116 -2.40 15.04 10.52
CA PRO A 116 -1.80 16.25 11.06
C PRO A 116 -0.26 16.25 10.99
N ALA A 117 0.38 15.14 11.38
CA ALA A 117 1.84 15.04 11.40
C ALA A 117 2.46 15.13 10.00
N LEU A 118 1.86 14.49 8.99
CA LEU A 118 2.28 14.60 7.59
C LEU A 118 2.18 16.03 7.05
N ARG A 119 1.29 16.86 7.62
CA ARG A 119 1.16 18.29 7.30
C ARG A 119 2.05 19.19 8.16
N GLY A 120 2.89 18.62 9.02
CA GLY A 120 3.74 19.36 9.96
C GLY A 120 2.96 20.06 11.09
N ARG A 121 1.79 19.53 11.48
CA ARG A 121 0.92 20.10 12.52
C ARG A 121 0.84 19.16 13.74
N PRO A 122 0.65 19.70 14.96
CA PRO A 122 0.64 21.12 15.33
C PRO A 122 2.03 21.78 15.36
N SER A 123 3.10 20.98 15.48
CA SER A 123 4.49 21.44 15.44
C SER A 123 5.37 20.37 14.76
N GLN A 124 6.58 20.77 14.36
CA GLN A 124 7.56 19.84 13.79
C GLN A 124 8.00 18.78 14.81
N GLU A 125 8.15 19.15 16.08
CA GLU A 125 8.48 18.23 17.17
C GLU A 125 7.42 17.14 17.33
N ARG A 126 6.13 17.54 17.33
CA ARG A 126 5.02 16.58 17.40
C ARG A 126 4.94 15.71 16.16
N ALA A 127 5.25 16.24 14.98
CA ALA A 127 5.32 15.43 13.76
C ALA A 127 6.40 14.35 13.86
N VAL A 128 7.56 14.65 14.47
CA VAL A 128 8.63 13.66 14.70
C VAL A 128 8.19 12.56 15.68
N GLU A 129 7.46 12.91 16.74
CA GLU A 129 6.90 11.93 17.69
C GLU A 129 5.95 10.92 17.05
N VAL A 130 5.23 11.33 16.02
CA VAL A 130 4.24 10.49 15.33
C VAL A 130 4.86 9.72 14.17
N LEU A 131 5.69 10.39 13.37
CA LEU A 131 6.21 9.82 12.12
C LEU A 131 7.50 9.04 12.33
N GLY A 132 8.41 9.50 13.20
CA GLY A 132 9.73 8.88 13.34
C GLY A 132 10.41 8.64 11.99
N GLY A 133 10.90 7.42 11.76
CA GLY A 133 11.50 6.99 10.49
C GLY A 133 10.50 6.70 9.35
N PHE A 134 9.20 6.97 9.52
CA PHE A 134 8.17 6.63 8.52
C PHE A 134 8.36 7.34 7.18
N LEU A 135 8.81 8.60 7.16
CA LEU A 135 9.05 9.31 5.88
C LEU A 135 10.13 8.61 5.04
N ARG A 136 11.21 8.11 5.67
CA ARG A 136 12.23 7.31 4.98
C ARG A 136 11.69 5.97 4.49
N MET A 137 10.73 5.39 5.19
CA MET A 137 10.03 4.18 4.74
C MET A 137 9.17 4.51 3.51
N MET A 138 8.44 5.63 3.51
CA MET A 138 7.65 6.06 2.37
C MET A 138 8.52 6.26 1.12
N GLU A 139 9.68 6.92 1.25
CA GLU A 139 10.66 7.08 0.17
C GLU A 139 11.18 5.72 -0.35
N ARG A 140 11.60 4.83 0.56
CA ARG A 140 12.12 3.51 0.20
C ARG A 140 11.14 2.70 -0.64
N TYR A 141 9.85 2.79 -0.33
CA TYR A 141 8.80 2.06 -1.04
C TYR A 141 8.09 2.91 -2.12
N GLY A 142 8.72 4.00 -2.58
CA GLY A 142 8.24 4.79 -3.72
C GLY A 142 6.97 5.62 -3.46
N MET A 143 6.49 5.69 -2.22
CA MET A 143 5.31 6.50 -1.85
C MET A 143 5.59 8.01 -1.92
N MET A 144 6.86 8.40 -1.96
CA MET A 144 7.35 9.77 -2.13
C MET A 144 8.29 9.84 -3.34
N ALA A 145 8.20 10.93 -4.10
CA ALA A 145 9.14 11.29 -5.15
C ALA A 145 9.34 12.82 -5.16
N ASP A 146 10.59 13.29 -5.26
CA ASP A 146 10.93 14.72 -5.27
C ASP A 146 10.31 15.53 -4.12
N GLY A 147 10.29 14.96 -2.91
CA GLY A 147 9.70 15.58 -1.72
C GLY A 147 8.18 15.67 -1.74
N ARG A 148 7.50 15.03 -2.70
CA ARG A 148 6.04 14.99 -2.83
C ARG A 148 5.48 13.60 -2.67
N GLN A 149 4.31 13.50 -2.06
CA GLN A 149 3.57 12.25 -1.95
C GLN A 149 3.05 11.82 -3.33
N ARG A 150 3.46 10.63 -3.77
CA ARG A 150 2.97 9.95 -4.98
C ARG A 150 1.85 8.97 -4.65
N ALA A 151 1.94 8.28 -3.51
CA ALA A 151 0.95 7.30 -3.11
C ALA A 151 -0.38 7.95 -2.71
N PRO A 152 -1.54 7.30 -2.98
CA PRO A 152 -2.82 7.74 -2.44
C PRO A 152 -2.79 7.80 -0.90
N ALA A 153 -3.50 8.77 -0.30
CA ALA A 153 -3.52 8.95 1.16
C ALA A 153 -3.91 7.67 1.92
N PHE A 154 -4.85 6.89 1.38
CA PHE A 154 -5.29 5.64 1.98
C PHE A 154 -4.20 4.54 1.98
N VAL A 155 -3.30 4.55 0.99
CA VAL A 155 -2.12 3.67 0.96
C VAL A 155 -1.11 4.05 2.05
N VAL A 156 -0.86 5.36 2.20
CA VAL A 156 0.03 5.87 3.26
C VAL A 156 -0.51 5.46 4.63
N ARG A 157 -1.82 5.59 4.84
CA ARG A 157 -2.52 5.12 6.04
C ARG A 157 -2.30 3.62 6.28
N ALA A 158 -2.60 2.77 5.30
CA ALA A 158 -2.45 1.31 5.44
C ALA A 158 -0.98 0.90 5.72
N THR A 159 -0.01 1.59 5.11
CA THR A 159 1.41 1.33 5.37
C THR A 159 1.83 1.78 6.77
N TRP A 160 1.28 2.90 7.26
CA TRP A 160 1.52 3.33 8.64
C TRP A 160 0.94 2.31 9.64
N LEU A 161 -0.24 1.74 9.38
CA LEU A 161 -0.81 0.66 10.20
C LEU A 161 0.11 -0.57 10.23
N ALA A 162 0.69 -0.95 9.10
CA ALA A 162 1.62 -2.07 9.03
C ALA A 162 2.87 -1.81 9.87
N ARG A 163 3.39 -0.58 9.83
CA ARG A 163 4.49 -0.14 10.68
C ARG A 163 4.10 -0.16 12.16
N TRP A 164 2.90 0.31 12.51
CA TRP A 164 2.40 0.27 13.88
C TRP A 164 2.39 -1.17 14.40
N ASN A 165 1.86 -2.12 13.63
CA ASN A 165 1.88 -3.55 13.97
C ASN A 165 3.31 -4.05 14.19
N ALA A 166 4.24 -3.72 13.28
CA ALA A 166 5.65 -4.11 13.40
C ALA A 166 6.30 -3.61 14.70
N MET A 167 6.07 -2.35 15.07
CA MET A 167 6.59 -1.76 16.30
C MET A 167 6.04 -2.45 17.55
N HIS A 168 4.79 -2.90 17.48
CA HIS A 168 4.10 -3.65 18.54
C HIS A 168 4.31 -5.17 18.47
N GLY A 169 5.24 -5.65 17.63
CA GLY A 169 5.62 -7.06 17.57
C GLY A 169 4.54 -7.97 16.97
N ARG A 170 3.65 -7.39 16.15
CA ARG A 170 2.53 -8.08 15.50
C ARG A 170 2.83 -8.34 14.01
N PRO A 171 2.24 -9.38 13.39
CA PRO A 171 2.20 -9.50 11.94
C PRO A 171 1.73 -8.20 11.26
N LEU A 172 2.38 -7.83 10.16
CA LEU A 172 2.21 -6.53 9.51
C LEU A 172 0.75 -6.21 9.19
N THR A 173 -0.02 -7.21 8.75
CA THR A 173 -1.40 -7.05 8.31
C THR A 173 -2.44 -7.52 9.34
N GLU A 174 -2.03 -7.81 10.58
CA GLU A 174 -2.96 -8.21 11.64
C GLU A 174 -4.05 -7.14 11.84
N GLY A 175 -5.32 -7.56 11.86
CA GLY A 175 -6.47 -6.69 12.05
C GLY A 175 -6.74 -5.68 10.92
N PHE A 176 -6.17 -5.88 9.74
CA PHE A 176 -6.49 -5.04 8.57
C PHE A 176 -7.89 -5.37 8.04
N ALA A 177 -8.64 -4.33 7.64
CA ALA A 177 -9.84 -4.55 6.82
C ALA A 177 -9.43 -5.02 5.41
N PRO A 178 -10.33 -5.68 4.64
CA PRO A 178 -10.03 -6.09 3.27
C PRO A 178 -9.52 -4.94 2.38
N ILE A 179 -10.06 -3.72 2.55
CA ILE A 179 -9.63 -2.55 1.78
C ILE A 179 -8.23 -2.06 2.18
N ASP A 180 -7.83 -2.25 3.44
CA ASP A 180 -6.46 -1.96 3.91
C ASP A 180 -5.45 -2.94 3.29
N LEU A 181 -5.82 -4.23 3.22
CA LEU A 181 -5.02 -5.25 2.55
C LEU A 181 -4.84 -4.92 1.07
N GLN A 182 -5.92 -4.53 0.39
CA GLN A 182 -5.86 -4.09 -1.01
C GLN A 182 -4.93 -2.88 -1.19
N ALA A 183 -5.02 -1.89 -0.30
CA ALA A 183 -4.19 -0.69 -0.38
C ALA A 183 -2.71 -1.00 -0.12
N TYR A 184 -2.41 -1.77 0.93
CA TYR A 184 -1.04 -2.10 1.32
C TYR A 184 -0.35 -3.00 0.27
N TRP A 185 -0.94 -4.16 -0.04
CA TRP A 185 -0.37 -5.09 -1.00
C TRP A 185 -0.41 -4.54 -2.43
N GLY A 186 -1.47 -3.83 -2.79
CA GLY A 186 -1.60 -3.20 -4.09
C GLY A 186 -0.53 -2.15 -4.34
N TRP A 187 -0.14 -1.37 -3.33
CA TRP A 187 0.99 -0.44 -3.50
C TRP A 187 2.33 -1.17 -3.66
N LEU A 188 2.59 -2.18 -2.84
CA LEU A 188 3.83 -2.96 -2.91
C LEU A 188 3.96 -3.72 -4.25
N ALA A 189 2.85 -4.15 -4.84
CA ALA A 189 2.83 -4.80 -6.15
C ALA A 189 2.94 -3.78 -7.31
N LEU A 190 2.10 -2.74 -7.30
CA LEU A 190 1.85 -1.88 -8.46
C LEU A 190 2.66 -0.59 -8.45
N GLY A 191 2.92 -0.01 -7.27
CA GLY A 191 3.52 1.33 -7.11
C GLY A 191 4.97 1.35 -6.65
N ALA A 192 5.48 0.26 -6.04
CA ALA A 192 6.84 0.17 -5.54
C ALA A 192 7.85 -0.21 -6.65
N GLU A 193 8.02 0.66 -7.64
CA GLU A 193 8.87 0.43 -8.84
C GLU A 193 10.34 0.10 -8.51
N ASN A 194 10.85 0.57 -7.36
CA ASN A 194 12.21 0.30 -6.91
C ASN A 194 12.38 -1.09 -6.27
N ALA A 195 11.29 -1.83 -6.03
CA ALA A 195 11.34 -3.16 -5.42
C ALA A 195 11.66 -4.24 -6.48
N PRO A 196 12.41 -5.31 -6.12
CA PRO A 196 12.65 -6.43 -7.01
C PRO A 196 11.34 -7.06 -7.52
N ALA A 197 11.34 -7.52 -8.77
CA ALA A 197 10.15 -8.07 -9.43
C ALA A 197 9.54 -9.24 -8.64
N GLU A 198 10.37 -10.10 -8.04
CA GLU A 198 9.93 -11.25 -7.24
C GLU A 198 9.13 -10.80 -6.01
N ARG A 199 9.55 -9.71 -5.35
CA ARG A 199 8.84 -9.13 -4.21
C ARG A 199 7.53 -8.49 -4.63
N ARG A 200 7.50 -7.87 -5.80
CA ARG A 200 6.29 -7.29 -6.37
C ARG A 200 5.29 -8.37 -6.76
N LEU A 201 5.75 -9.52 -7.28
CA LEU A 201 4.93 -10.70 -7.57
C LEU A 201 4.35 -11.33 -6.28
N GLU A 202 5.15 -11.49 -5.22
CA GLU A 202 4.68 -11.95 -3.91
C GLU A 202 3.60 -11.02 -3.32
N ALA A 203 3.82 -9.69 -3.40
CA ALA A 203 2.83 -8.71 -3.00
C ALA A 203 1.56 -8.78 -3.86
N LEU A 204 1.70 -9.08 -5.15
CA LEU A 204 0.59 -9.18 -6.09
C LEU A 204 -0.33 -10.36 -5.77
N GLU A 205 0.22 -11.50 -5.34
CA GLU A 205 -0.57 -12.64 -4.88
C GLU A 205 -1.44 -12.27 -3.67
N ASN A 206 -0.86 -11.55 -2.71
CA ASN A 206 -1.59 -11.07 -1.55
C ASN A 206 -2.63 -10.00 -1.92
N TYR A 207 -2.32 -9.12 -2.90
CA TYR A 207 -3.27 -8.16 -3.44
C TYR A 207 -4.46 -8.83 -4.11
N ALA A 208 -4.21 -9.87 -4.92
CA ALA A 208 -5.26 -10.67 -5.56
C ALA A 208 -6.13 -11.38 -4.52
N ALA A 209 -5.52 -12.02 -3.52
CA ALA A 209 -6.22 -12.68 -2.42
C ALA A 209 -7.09 -11.72 -1.60
N ALA A 210 -6.69 -10.45 -1.50
CA ALA A 210 -7.47 -9.39 -0.86
C ALA A 210 -8.64 -8.86 -1.73
N GLY A 211 -8.83 -9.37 -2.95
CA GLY A 211 -9.85 -8.92 -3.90
C GLY A 211 -9.41 -7.71 -4.75
N GLY A 212 -8.11 -7.52 -4.91
CA GLY A 212 -7.53 -6.49 -5.76
C GLY A 212 -7.92 -6.64 -7.24
N ARG A 213 -8.14 -5.50 -7.92
CA ARG A 213 -8.53 -5.47 -9.34
C ARG A 213 -7.30 -5.40 -10.24
N GLY A 214 -7.38 -6.01 -11.43
CA GLY A 214 -6.29 -5.97 -12.41
C GLY A 214 -5.06 -6.77 -12.01
N ALA A 215 -5.20 -7.74 -11.10
CA ALA A 215 -4.08 -8.54 -10.62
C ALA A 215 -3.44 -9.38 -11.75
N ASP A 216 -4.24 -9.98 -12.62
CA ASP A 216 -3.72 -10.77 -13.75
C ASP A 216 -3.04 -9.89 -14.80
N GLU A 217 -3.56 -8.68 -15.04
CA GLU A 217 -2.89 -7.70 -15.90
C GLU A 217 -1.52 -7.35 -15.33
N ALA A 218 -1.46 -6.97 -14.04
CA ALA A 218 -0.23 -6.64 -13.35
C ALA A 218 0.78 -7.79 -13.36
N ARG A 219 0.31 -9.03 -13.21
CA ARG A 219 1.13 -10.24 -13.27
C ARG A 219 1.76 -10.38 -14.65
N GLY A 220 0.97 -10.21 -15.70
CA GLY A 220 1.46 -10.23 -17.08
C GLY A 220 2.52 -9.15 -17.33
N VAL A 221 2.34 -7.94 -16.82
CA VAL A 221 3.35 -6.86 -16.95
C VAL A 221 4.67 -7.25 -16.28
N LEU A 222 4.63 -7.68 -15.01
CA LEU A 222 5.83 -8.06 -14.26
C LEU A 222 6.57 -9.26 -14.88
N LEU A 223 5.83 -10.24 -15.40
CA LEU A 223 6.40 -11.41 -16.08
C LEU A 223 7.06 -11.02 -17.41
N LEU A 224 6.45 -10.10 -18.19
CA LEU A 224 7.09 -9.56 -19.39
C LEU A 224 8.38 -8.79 -19.07
N GLU A 225 8.37 -7.96 -18.03
CA GLU A 225 9.57 -7.25 -17.55
C GLU A 225 10.69 -8.23 -17.15
N ALA A 226 10.33 -9.39 -16.60
CA ALA A 226 11.26 -10.48 -16.27
C ALA A 226 11.67 -11.36 -17.47
N GLY A 227 11.16 -11.10 -18.67
CA GLY A 227 11.44 -11.89 -19.87
C GLY A 227 10.68 -13.23 -19.97
N LEU A 228 9.73 -13.48 -19.06
CA LEU A 228 8.91 -14.69 -18.97
C LEU A 228 7.64 -14.53 -19.83
N ARG A 229 7.81 -14.59 -21.16
CA ARG A 229 6.74 -14.25 -22.12
C ARG A 229 5.56 -15.21 -22.12
N GLU A 230 5.81 -16.51 -22.03
CA GLU A 230 4.74 -17.51 -22.07
C GLU A 230 3.85 -17.39 -20.83
N GLU A 231 4.46 -17.25 -19.66
CA GLU A 231 3.77 -17.04 -18.39
C GLU A 231 3.03 -15.69 -18.38
N ALA A 232 3.61 -14.65 -18.96
CA ALA A 232 2.93 -13.38 -19.11
C ALA A 232 1.71 -13.48 -20.02
N ARG A 233 1.81 -14.23 -21.13
CA ARG A 233 0.69 -14.49 -22.04
C ARG A 233 -0.45 -15.18 -21.31
N GLU A 234 -0.15 -16.21 -20.51
CA GLU A 234 -1.14 -16.92 -19.68
C GLU A 234 -1.83 -15.97 -18.69
N ALA A 235 -1.07 -15.10 -18.03
CA ALA A 235 -1.64 -14.10 -17.12
C ALA A 235 -2.56 -13.10 -17.84
N PHE A 236 -2.14 -12.56 -19.00
CA PHE A 236 -3.01 -11.66 -19.77
C PHE A 236 -4.26 -12.35 -20.30
N LEU A 237 -4.16 -13.63 -20.70
CA LEU A 237 -5.30 -14.41 -21.14
C LEU A 237 -6.30 -14.61 -20.00
N ALA A 238 -5.83 -15.03 -18.81
CA ALA A 238 -6.67 -15.18 -17.63
C ALA A 238 -7.39 -13.87 -17.27
N GLY A 239 -6.67 -12.75 -17.29
CA GLY A 239 -7.25 -11.42 -17.07
C GLY A 239 -8.30 -11.05 -18.13
N TYR A 240 -8.03 -11.35 -19.41
CA TYR A 240 -8.96 -11.07 -20.51
C TYR A 240 -10.24 -11.90 -20.41
N GLU A 241 -10.12 -13.18 -20.06
CA GLU A 241 -11.27 -14.07 -19.86
C GLU A 241 -12.14 -13.65 -18.68
N ALA A 242 -11.53 -13.19 -17.59
CA ALA A 242 -12.25 -12.72 -16.41
C ALA A 242 -12.93 -11.36 -16.63
N SER A 243 -12.28 -10.43 -17.33
CA SER A 243 -12.79 -9.08 -17.59
C SER A 243 -12.28 -8.54 -18.94
N PRO A 244 -12.96 -8.86 -20.05
CA PRO A 244 -12.51 -8.49 -21.38
C PRO A 244 -12.30 -6.98 -21.55
N SER A 245 -11.13 -6.59 -22.03
CA SER A 245 -10.82 -5.20 -22.37
C SER A 245 -9.91 -5.10 -23.60
N PHE A 246 -10.00 -3.98 -24.34
CA PHE A 246 -9.11 -3.73 -25.47
C PHE A 246 -7.63 -3.68 -25.04
N ARG A 247 -7.37 -3.19 -23.83
CA ARG A 247 -6.02 -3.12 -23.25
C ARG A 247 -5.42 -4.50 -23.05
N LEU A 248 -6.15 -5.41 -22.39
CA LEU A 248 -5.72 -6.80 -22.17
C LEU A 248 -5.56 -7.56 -23.48
N ARG A 249 -6.48 -7.38 -24.44
CA ARG A 249 -6.37 -7.96 -25.78
C ARG A 249 -5.06 -7.55 -26.48
N ASN A 250 -4.71 -6.27 -26.38
CA ASN A 250 -3.51 -5.74 -27.03
C ASN A 250 -2.21 -6.19 -26.32
N HIS A 251 -2.22 -6.33 -24.99
CA HIS A 251 -1.10 -6.91 -24.23
C HIS A 251 -0.91 -8.40 -24.52
N LEU A 252 -2.01 -9.16 -24.61
CA LEU A 252 -1.98 -10.57 -24.99
C LEU A 252 -1.32 -10.77 -26.37
N LEU A 253 -1.68 -9.94 -27.35
CA LEU A 253 -1.06 -9.95 -28.67
C LEU A 253 0.43 -9.62 -28.62
N ALA A 254 0.81 -8.60 -27.86
CA ALA A 254 2.22 -8.24 -27.67
C ALA A 254 3.04 -9.33 -26.99
N ALA A 255 2.45 -10.10 -26.08
CA ALA A 255 3.11 -11.25 -25.46
C ALA A 255 3.25 -12.46 -26.42
N THR A 256 2.49 -12.47 -27.52
CA THR A 256 2.48 -13.56 -28.52
C THR A 256 3.38 -13.25 -29.72
N GLU A 257 3.58 -11.97 -30.05
CA GLU A 257 4.45 -11.53 -31.15
C GLU A 257 5.91 -11.48 -30.71
N ASP A 258 6.77 -12.29 -31.34
CA ASP A 258 8.22 -12.26 -31.14
C ASP A 258 8.80 -10.93 -31.67
N PRO A 259 9.54 -10.14 -30.88
CA PRO A 259 10.17 -8.91 -31.37
C PRO A 259 11.27 -9.28 -32.36
N ARG A 260 10.93 -9.26 -33.64
CA ARG A 260 11.90 -9.28 -34.74
C ARG A 260 12.56 -7.91 -34.90
#